data_AF-A0A2E0UBN6-F1
#
_entry.id   AF-A0A2E0UBN6-F1
#
_cell.length_a   1.000
_cell.length_b   1.000
_cell.length_c   1.000
_cell.angle_alpha   90.00
_cell.angle_beta   90.00
_cell.angle_gamma   90.00
#
_symmetry.space_group_name_H-M   'P 1'
#
loop_
_entity.id
_entity.type
_entity.pdbx_description
1 polymer ?
#
loop_
_entity_poly.entity_id
_entity_poly.type
_entity_poly.pdbx_seq_one_letter_code
_entity_poly.pdbx_strand_id
1 'polypeptide(L)'
;MPRMEIELTSKQSDGTWTWRAAGAKLPKGSLDGSLLSDTSSIGDIIRVETEQFVDGISVISVLSSREKKSSPELLEVVGSGKEEPLVTTSLNKKKQRRGKPRSQKEGRNQRSPKNRERAPQKKPRRARTLSPISTGKRLKQKHIHRDAVIASLPDEAQFLAKELSQKGISGLRSMIEEQNKVAASSNEPPIPSELLLRVAEQIQPQLRTADWRDRAEAALKGMQSIDLRDLRSVVVASDVAAKDSETRDLAEELKKGLTSRIEAEHTKWLSGIGEALKEDRIVRALRMSSYPPKAGAPLPEEILTSLTEGANANLTKETYQDRWITVLDALSLSPVRERVVPESLPENPEKELLDAITELSMKIPSIAALFGIKPTQPPKKSRSREKTSA
;
A
#
# COMPACT_ATOMS: atom_id res chain seq x y z
N MET A 1 3.34 5.37 5.76
CA MET A 1 4.67 6.00 5.75
C MET A 1 5.75 4.99 6.11
N PRO A 2 6.94 5.01 5.50
CA PRO A 2 8.06 4.17 5.92
C PRO A 2 8.52 4.54 7.33
N ARG A 3 8.78 3.51 8.15
CA ARG A 3 9.27 3.65 9.53
C ARG A 3 10.73 3.22 9.58
N MET A 4 11.56 3.99 10.26
CA MET A 4 13.00 3.73 10.38
C MET A 4 13.46 3.99 11.82
N GLU A 5 14.54 3.33 12.23
CA GLU A 5 15.26 3.66 13.45
C GLU A 5 16.45 4.54 13.08
N ILE A 6 16.54 5.69 13.74
CA ILE A 6 17.61 6.67 13.54
C ILE A 6 18.34 6.90 14.84
N GLU A 7 19.62 7.24 14.74
CA GLU A 7 20.47 7.61 15.85
C GLU A 7 20.83 9.10 15.73
N LEU A 8 20.63 9.85 16.82
CA LEU A 8 20.97 11.28 16.89
C LEU A 8 22.49 11.47 16.96
N THR A 9 23.07 12.23 16.03
CA THR A 9 24.54 12.37 15.91
C THR A 9 25.09 13.70 16.40
N SER A 10 24.38 14.80 16.23
CA SER A 10 24.77 16.11 16.78
C SER A 10 23.58 17.05 16.90
N LYS A 11 23.70 18.04 17.79
CA LYS A 11 22.75 19.15 17.95
C LYS A 11 23.42 20.44 17.47
N GLN A 12 22.79 21.13 16.53
CA GLN A 12 23.24 22.43 16.03
C GLN A 12 22.72 23.56 16.94
N SER A 13 23.39 24.72 16.94
CA SER A 13 22.98 25.92 17.69
C SER A 13 21.56 26.38 17.37
N ASP A 14 21.09 26.10 16.17
CA ASP A 14 19.83 26.60 15.61
C ASP A 14 18.63 25.69 15.95
N GLY A 15 18.82 24.70 16.84
CA GLY A 15 17.78 23.79 17.30
C GLY A 15 17.56 22.55 16.43
N THR A 16 18.23 22.45 15.28
CA THR A 16 18.22 21.27 14.41
C THR A 16 19.19 20.18 14.89
N TRP A 17 18.83 18.93 14.64
CA TRP A 17 19.64 17.75 14.97
C TRP A 17 20.04 17.01 13.71
N THR A 18 21.29 16.54 13.64
CA THR A 18 21.70 15.59 12.60
C THR A 18 21.45 14.17 13.08
N TRP A 19 21.12 13.28 12.14
CA TRP A 19 20.88 11.88 12.43
C TRP A 19 21.47 10.95 11.37
N ARG A 20 21.72 9.71 11.78
CA ARG A 20 22.10 8.59 10.90
C ARG A 20 21.09 7.44 11.06
N ALA A 21 20.94 6.60 10.04
CA ALA A 21 20.20 5.35 10.25
C ALA A 21 20.93 4.51 11.32
N ALA A 22 20.21 3.87 12.24
CA ALA A 22 20.82 3.09 13.31
C ALA A 22 21.83 2.06 12.74
N GLY A 23 23.09 2.15 13.17
CA GLY A 23 24.20 1.31 12.68
C GLY A 23 24.89 1.77 11.39
N ALA A 24 24.49 2.87 10.76
CA ALA A 24 25.16 3.43 9.58
C ALA A 24 26.37 4.30 9.96
N LYS A 25 27.46 4.30 9.19
CA LYS A 25 28.68 5.07 9.53
C LYS A 25 28.62 6.58 9.22
N LEU A 26 27.71 7.00 8.34
CA LEU A 26 27.60 8.40 7.88
C LEU A 26 26.21 8.98 8.23
N PRO A 27 26.13 10.27 8.59
CA PRO A 27 24.86 10.97 8.79
C PRO A 27 24.04 10.98 7.49
N LYS A 28 22.72 10.84 7.63
CA LYS A 28 21.78 10.71 6.50
C LYS A 28 20.84 11.91 6.35
N GLY A 29 20.70 12.75 7.37
CA GLY A 29 19.85 13.93 7.28
C GLY A 29 19.82 14.75 8.57
N SER A 30 19.00 15.79 8.53
CA SER A 30 18.66 16.64 9.69
C SER A 30 17.20 16.45 10.09
N LEU A 31 16.89 16.73 11.35
CA LEU A 31 15.53 16.76 11.90
C LEU A 31 15.37 17.99 12.78
N ASP A 32 14.14 18.50 12.89
CA ASP A 32 13.81 19.60 13.78
C ASP A 32 13.71 19.09 15.23
N GLY A 33 14.42 19.76 16.15
CA GLY A 33 14.47 19.39 17.56
C GLY A 33 13.13 19.51 18.28
N SER A 34 12.18 20.26 17.72
CA SER A 34 10.80 20.36 18.25
C SER A 34 10.04 19.02 18.25
N LEU A 35 10.47 18.05 17.44
CA LEU A 35 9.88 16.71 17.35
C LEU A 35 10.43 15.72 18.40
N LEU A 36 11.51 16.09 19.09
CA LEU A 36 12.16 15.28 20.11
C LEU A 36 11.58 15.57 21.50
N SER A 37 11.62 14.59 22.41
CA SER A 37 11.33 14.87 23.82
C SER A 37 12.48 15.64 24.46
N ASP A 38 12.18 16.47 25.46
CA ASP A 38 13.17 17.29 26.19
C ASP A 38 14.32 16.49 26.83
N THR A 39 14.15 15.17 26.93
CA THR A 39 15.13 14.21 27.48
C THR A 39 16.06 13.58 26.42
N SER A 40 15.97 13.97 25.15
CA SER A 40 16.73 13.33 24.06
C SER A 40 18.20 13.75 24.05
N SER A 41 19.11 12.79 23.90
CA SER A 41 20.56 12.98 23.92
C SER A 41 21.24 12.48 22.63
N ILE A 42 22.44 12.98 22.33
CA ILE A 42 23.27 12.46 21.24
C ILE A 42 23.57 10.97 21.51
N GLY A 43 23.35 10.11 20.51
CA GLY A 43 23.48 8.66 20.60
C GLY A 43 22.16 7.92 20.83
N ASP A 44 21.05 8.61 21.10
CA ASP A 44 19.75 7.96 21.27
C ASP A 44 19.24 7.37 19.95
N ILE A 45 18.79 6.11 20.03
CA ILE A 45 18.14 5.42 18.92
C ILE A 45 16.63 5.55 19.08
N ILE A 46 16.03 6.35 18.21
CA ILE A 46 14.59 6.63 18.21
C ILE A 46 13.96 6.08 16.94
N ARG A 47 12.70 5.66 17.09
CA ARG A 47 11.91 5.20 15.96
C ARG A 47 11.14 6.37 15.38
N VAL A 48 11.26 6.57 14.08
CA VAL A 48 10.67 7.72 13.40
C VAL A 48 9.83 7.29 12.21
N GLU A 49 8.78 8.05 11.94
CA GLU A 49 8.13 8.02 10.65
C GLU A 49 8.84 8.99 9.71
N THR A 50 9.28 8.46 8.59
CA THR A 50 10.02 9.22 7.59
C THR A 50 9.21 9.33 6.31
N GLU A 51 9.42 10.40 5.58
CA GLU A 51 8.99 10.51 4.20
C GLU A 51 10.21 10.72 3.32
N GLN A 52 10.24 9.97 2.22
CA GLN A 52 11.32 10.02 1.26
C GLN A 52 10.94 11.05 0.21
N PHE A 53 11.69 12.15 0.19
CA PHE A 53 11.60 13.16 -0.82
C PHE A 53 12.75 12.99 -1.81
N VAL A 54 12.68 13.74 -2.91
CA VAL A 54 13.72 13.75 -3.95
C VAL A 54 15.06 14.28 -3.39
N ASP A 55 14.99 15.17 -2.38
CA ASP A 55 16.15 15.86 -1.80
C ASP A 55 16.71 15.18 -0.53
N GLY A 56 16.09 14.08 -0.07
CA GLY A 56 16.52 13.37 1.12
C GLY A 56 15.40 12.70 1.91
N ILE A 57 15.73 12.23 3.10
CA ILE A 57 14.78 11.63 4.03
C ILE A 57 14.44 12.67 5.09
N SER A 58 13.17 13.05 5.20
CA SER A 58 12.70 13.95 6.26
C SER A 58 11.97 13.16 7.34
N VAL A 59 12.27 13.48 8.59
CA VAL A 59 11.58 12.93 9.77
C VAL A 59 10.31 13.73 9.99
N ILE A 60 9.15 13.06 9.95
CA ILE A 60 7.84 13.71 10.13
C ILE A 60 7.40 13.63 11.59
N SER A 61 7.64 12.48 12.24
CA SER A 61 7.25 12.28 13.63
C SER A 61 8.15 11.26 14.31
N VAL A 62 8.32 11.45 15.62
CA VAL A 62 9.00 10.51 16.50
C VAL A 62 7.95 9.61 17.14
N LEU A 63 8.07 8.30 16.92
CA LEU A 63 7.21 7.30 17.53
C LEU A 63 7.75 6.97 18.92
N SER A 64 6.88 6.98 19.93
CA SER A 64 7.24 6.56 21.29
C SER A 64 7.87 5.17 21.25
N SER A 65 9.07 5.05 21.81
CA SER A 65 9.75 3.76 21.92
C SER A 65 8.89 2.84 22.77
N ARG A 66 8.60 1.65 22.23
CA ARG A 66 8.00 0.57 23.00
C ARG A 66 8.91 0.30 24.19
N GLU A 67 8.41 0.45 25.41
CA GLU A 67 9.18 0.16 26.63
C GLU A 67 9.86 -1.21 26.47
N LYS A 68 11.18 -1.23 26.66
CA LYS A 68 11.93 -2.48 26.75
C LYS A 68 11.36 -3.23 27.95
N LYS A 69 10.63 -4.32 27.71
CA LYS A 69 10.27 -5.27 28.77
C LYS A 69 11.57 -5.73 29.42
N SER A 70 11.78 -5.30 30.66
CA SER A 70 12.94 -5.67 31.50
C SER A 70 12.72 -7.05 32.09
N SER A 71 12.92 -8.09 31.28
CA SER A 71 13.37 -9.44 31.69
C SER A 71 13.16 -10.41 30.51
N PRO A 72 14.14 -11.24 30.12
CA PRO A 72 13.87 -12.33 29.19
C PRO A 72 12.94 -13.36 29.85
N GLU A 73 11.83 -13.68 29.18
CA GLU A 73 11.03 -14.87 29.53
C GLU A 73 11.92 -16.11 29.33
N LEU A 74 12.32 -16.73 30.44
CA LEU A 74 13.02 -18.01 30.45
C LEU A 74 12.05 -19.08 29.93
N LEU A 75 12.38 -19.68 28.79
CA LEU A 75 11.70 -20.87 28.30
C LEU A 75 12.27 -22.08 29.03
N GLU A 76 11.44 -22.76 29.82
CA GLU A 76 11.77 -24.07 30.36
C GLU A 76 11.69 -25.10 29.23
N VAL A 77 12.85 -25.57 28.78
CA VAL A 77 12.94 -26.60 27.74
C VAL A 77 12.65 -27.95 28.36
N VAL A 78 11.40 -28.41 28.25
CA VAL A 78 11.05 -29.80 28.50
C VAL A 78 11.53 -30.64 27.31
N GLY A 79 12.63 -31.37 27.49
CA GLY A 79 13.18 -32.28 26.48
C GLY A 79 12.14 -33.33 26.06
N SER A 80 12.04 -33.61 24.76
CA SER A 80 10.98 -34.45 24.17
C SER A 80 11.05 -35.95 24.48
N GLY A 81 11.86 -36.39 25.46
CA GLY A 81 11.94 -37.76 25.95
C GLY A 81 12.23 -38.85 24.91
N LYS A 82 12.75 -38.49 23.73
CA LYS A 82 13.01 -39.41 22.62
C LYS A 82 14.46 -39.28 22.17
N GLU A 83 15.21 -40.37 22.27
CA GLU A 83 16.55 -40.50 21.72
C GLU A 83 16.46 -40.81 20.23
N GLU A 84 16.70 -39.80 19.38
CA GLU A 84 16.97 -40.02 17.96
C GLU A 84 18.37 -39.48 17.62
N PRO A 85 19.13 -40.16 16.75
CA PRO A 85 20.53 -39.83 16.48
C PRO A 85 20.69 -38.46 15.78
N LEU A 86 21.57 -37.63 16.35
CA LEU A 86 21.74 -36.20 16.06
C LEU A 86 22.34 -35.83 14.68
N VAL A 87 22.64 -36.78 13.79
CA VAL A 87 23.32 -36.49 12.52
C VAL A 87 22.86 -37.42 11.40
N THR A 88 22.21 -36.86 10.38
CA THR A 88 22.00 -37.54 9.08
C THR A 88 22.83 -36.84 8.01
N THR A 89 23.86 -37.51 7.49
CA THR A 89 24.63 -37.04 6.32
C THR A 89 24.00 -37.59 5.04
N SER A 90 23.68 -36.74 4.07
CA SER A 90 23.27 -37.16 2.72
C SER A 90 24.32 -36.75 1.67
N LEU A 91 24.73 -37.72 0.85
CA LEU A 91 25.79 -37.60 -0.14
C LEU A 91 25.19 -37.30 -1.53
N ASN A 92 25.56 -36.17 -2.16
CA ASN A 92 25.04 -35.77 -3.48
C ASN A 92 25.73 -36.54 -4.64
N LYS A 93 24.95 -37.08 -5.59
CA LYS A 93 25.44 -37.68 -6.85
C LYS A 93 25.44 -36.66 -8.01
N LYS A 94 26.51 -36.75 -8.81
CA LYS A 94 26.93 -35.89 -9.93
C LYS A 94 26.08 -36.09 -11.20
N LYS A 95 25.71 -35.01 -11.90
CA LYS A 95 24.91 -35.01 -13.14
C LYS A 95 25.80 -35.01 -14.39
N GLN A 96 25.59 -35.94 -15.33
CA GLN A 96 26.22 -35.94 -16.66
C GLN A 96 25.34 -35.26 -17.73
N ARG A 97 26.01 -34.63 -18.70
CA ARG A 97 25.48 -33.98 -19.90
C ARG A 97 25.38 -34.97 -21.07
N ARG A 98 24.35 -34.82 -21.91
CA ARG A 98 24.19 -35.15 -23.36
C ARG A 98 22.72 -34.84 -23.68
N GLY A 99 22.24 -34.29 -24.79
CA GLY A 99 22.69 -33.98 -26.15
C GLY A 99 21.39 -33.85 -26.97
N LYS A 100 21.22 -32.78 -27.76
CA LYS A 100 20.07 -32.48 -28.67
C LYS A 100 20.11 -33.46 -29.89
N PRO A 101 19.06 -33.72 -30.73
CA PRO A 101 18.22 -32.71 -31.39
C PRO A 101 16.77 -33.04 -31.89
N ARG A 102 15.94 -31.98 -31.98
CA ARG A 102 15.04 -31.49 -33.08
C ARG A 102 14.18 -32.45 -33.97
N SER A 103 12.84 -32.33 -33.88
CA SER A 103 11.83 -32.28 -34.99
C SER A 103 10.42 -32.01 -34.38
N GLN A 104 9.66 -30.97 -34.74
CA GLN A 104 8.77 -30.72 -35.89
C GLN A 104 7.40 -31.47 -35.88
N LYS A 105 6.34 -30.65 -35.88
CA LYS A 105 4.97 -30.82 -36.43
C LYS A 105 3.83 -31.54 -35.66
N GLU A 106 2.78 -30.72 -35.47
CA GLU A 106 1.34 -30.95 -35.71
C GLU A 106 0.58 -32.13 -35.06
N GLY A 107 -0.48 -31.76 -34.33
CA GLY A 107 -1.81 -32.30 -34.64
C GLY A 107 -2.58 -33.01 -33.51
N ARG A 108 -3.82 -32.53 -33.33
CA ARG A 108 -5.03 -33.32 -32.96
C ARG A 108 -5.24 -33.73 -31.49
N ASN A 109 -5.99 -32.84 -30.81
CA ASN A 109 -7.27 -33.10 -30.14
C ASN A 109 -7.67 -34.58 -29.93
N GLN A 110 -7.78 -35.02 -28.67
CA GLN A 110 -8.81 -35.98 -28.27
C GLN A 110 -9.10 -35.91 -26.76
N ARG A 111 -10.38 -35.67 -26.45
CA ARG A 111 -10.99 -35.74 -25.12
C ARG A 111 -11.00 -37.20 -24.65
N SER A 112 -10.56 -37.43 -23.41
CA SER A 112 -11.05 -38.54 -22.58
C SER A 112 -11.23 -38.06 -21.14
N PRO A 113 -12.39 -38.32 -20.51
CA PRO A 113 -12.68 -37.92 -19.14
C PRO A 113 -12.24 -39.02 -18.17
N LYS A 114 -12.04 -38.62 -16.89
CA LYS A 114 -12.16 -39.42 -15.64
C LYS A 114 -10.88 -39.42 -14.80
N ASN A 115 -10.81 -38.49 -13.85
CA ASN A 115 -10.50 -38.86 -12.47
C ASN A 115 -11.07 -37.81 -11.50
N ARG A 116 -12.26 -38.09 -10.94
CA ARG A 116 -12.86 -37.32 -9.83
C ARG A 116 -12.33 -37.93 -8.54
N GLU A 117 -11.11 -37.58 -8.17
CA GLU A 117 -10.61 -37.80 -6.81
C GLU A 117 -10.78 -36.51 -6.00
N ARG A 118 -11.55 -36.66 -4.93
CA ARG A 118 -11.78 -35.77 -3.78
C ARG A 118 -10.87 -34.55 -3.71
N ALA A 119 -11.40 -33.40 -4.15
CA ALA A 119 -10.88 -32.12 -3.71
C ALA A 119 -11.27 -31.93 -2.23
N PRO A 120 -10.33 -31.59 -1.33
CA PRO A 120 -10.68 -31.21 0.04
C PRO A 120 -11.56 -29.96 -0.03
N GLN A 121 -12.69 -29.97 0.69
CA GLN A 121 -13.57 -28.82 0.85
C GLN A 121 -12.75 -27.60 1.26
N LYS A 122 -12.51 -26.70 0.30
CA LYS A 122 -11.93 -25.39 0.59
C LYS A 122 -12.96 -24.66 1.45
N LYS A 123 -12.67 -24.53 2.75
CA LYS A 123 -13.37 -23.60 3.65
C LYS A 123 -13.55 -22.26 2.91
N PRO A 124 -14.74 -21.63 2.96
CA PRO A 124 -14.96 -20.36 2.31
C PRO A 124 -13.92 -19.37 2.82
N ARG A 125 -13.11 -18.81 1.92
CA ARG A 125 -12.11 -17.79 2.25
C ARG A 125 -12.85 -16.51 2.69
N ARG A 126 -13.28 -16.43 3.95
CA ARG A 126 -13.69 -15.17 4.57
C ARG A 126 -12.48 -14.21 4.57
N ALA A 127 -12.76 -12.97 4.18
CA ALA A 127 -11.87 -11.81 4.12
C ALA A 127 -10.64 -11.91 3.18
N ARG A 128 -10.88 -11.71 1.88
CA ARG A 128 -9.99 -10.85 1.09
C ARG A 128 -9.98 -9.51 1.80
N THR A 129 -8.82 -9.04 2.25
CA THR A 129 -8.62 -7.63 2.61
C THR A 129 -9.25 -6.80 1.50
N LEU A 130 -10.33 -6.08 1.81
CA LEU A 130 -11.01 -5.21 0.86
C LEU A 130 -10.05 -4.05 0.57
N SER A 131 -9.08 -4.27 -0.31
CA SER A 131 -8.31 -3.18 -0.90
C SER A 131 -9.33 -2.20 -1.47
N PRO A 132 -9.14 -0.87 -1.27
CA PRO A 132 -10.07 0.12 -1.79
C PRO A 132 -10.30 -0.17 -3.27
N ILE A 133 -11.57 -0.39 -3.61
CA ILE A 133 -11.99 -0.75 -4.96
C ILE A 133 -11.56 0.40 -5.87
N SER A 134 -10.79 0.09 -6.91
CA SER A 134 -10.42 1.07 -7.94
C SER A 134 -11.70 1.66 -8.52
N THR A 135 -11.84 2.99 -8.47
CA THR A 135 -13.09 3.67 -8.84
C THR A 135 -13.19 3.98 -10.33
N GLY A 136 -12.15 3.69 -11.13
CA GLY A 136 -12.14 4.04 -12.54
C GLY A 136 -11.05 3.39 -13.37
N LYS A 137 -10.95 3.81 -14.63
CA LYS A 137 -9.91 3.34 -15.55
C LYS A 137 -8.55 3.92 -15.16
N ARG A 138 -7.47 3.15 -15.29
CA ARG A 138 -6.11 3.67 -15.07
C ARG A 138 -5.77 4.74 -16.12
N LEU A 139 -5.04 5.77 -15.70
CA LEU A 139 -4.55 6.82 -16.59
C LEU A 139 -3.60 6.23 -17.64
N LYS A 140 -3.83 6.60 -18.91
CA LYS A 140 -2.96 6.26 -20.04
C LYS A 140 -2.54 7.53 -20.75
N GLN A 141 -1.34 8.00 -20.44
CA GLN A 141 -0.74 9.16 -21.10
C GLN A 141 -0.14 8.78 -22.46
N LYS A 142 -0.04 9.77 -23.35
CA LYS A 142 0.84 9.70 -24.50
C LYS A 142 2.23 10.24 -24.11
N HIS A 143 3.14 10.34 -25.06
CA HIS A 143 4.49 10.86 -24.84
C HIS A 143 4.83 11.96 -25.84
N ILE A 144 3.87 12.83 -26.15
CA ILE A 144 4.02 13.82 -27.23
C ILE A 144 5.02 14.89 -26.79
N HIS A 145 4.79 15.47 -25.62
CA HIS A 145 5.65 16.54 -25.09
C HIS A 145 7.01 15.99 -24.67
N ARG A 146 7.02 14.80 -24.06
CA ARG A 146 8.28 14.14 -23.70
C ARG A 146 9.16 13.90 -24.92
N ASP A 147 8.60 13.29 -25.96
CA ASP A 147 9.37 12.93 -27.15
C ASP A 147 9.83 14.18 -27.91
N ALA A 148 9.04 15.27 -27.89
CA ALA A 148 9.44 16.57 -28.43
C ALA A 148 10.63 17.18 -27.68
N VAL A 149 10.64 17.15 -26.34
CA VAL A 149 11.79 17.62 -25.55
C VAL A 149 13.02 16.78 -25.85
N ILE A 150 12.89 15.45 -25.90
CA ILE A 150 14.02 14.57 -26.25
C ILE A 150 14.57 14.90 -27.63
N ALA A 151 13.71 15.11 -28.64
CA ALA A 151 14.14 15.44 -29.99
C ALA A 151 14.81 16.83 -30.11
N SER A 152 14.52 17.75 -29.19
CA SER A 152 15.15 19.08 -29.17
C SER A 152 16.57 19.11 -28.60
N LEU A 153 16.98 18.02 -27.93
CA LEU A 153 18.31 17.93 -27.32
C LEU A 153 19.38 17.53 -28.36
N PRO A 154 20.65 17.93 -28.15
CA PRO A 154 21.78 17.43 -28.93
C PRO A 154 21.80 15.89 -28.96
N ASP A 155 22.25 15.30 -30.07
CA ASP A 155 22.20 13.85 -30.30
C ASP A 155 22.87 13.05 -29.17
N GLU A 156 23.96 13.57 -28.61
CA GLU A 156 24.68 12.97 -27.49
C GLU A 156 23.84 12.92 -26.20
N ALA A 157 22.98 13.92 -26.00
CA ALA A 157 22.12 14.04 -24.82
C ALA A 157 20.77 13.29 -24.98
N GLN A 158 20.34 12.96 -26.20
CA GLN A 158 19.07 12.27 -26.45
C GLN A 158 19.02 10.89 -25.80
N PHE A 159 20.12 10.13 -25.84
CA PHE A 159 20.19 8.81 -25.20
C PHE A 159 20.03 8.93 -23.69
N LEU A 160 20.76 9.87 -23.08
CA LEU A 160 20.70 10.13 -21.65
C LEU A 160 19.30 10.60 -21.22
N ALA A 161 18.63 11.43 -22.02
CA ALA A 161 17.27 11.88 -21.76
C ALA A 161 16.23 10.74 -21.81
N LYS A 162 16.36 9.80 -22.76
CA LYS A 162 15.51 8.61 -22.85
C LYS A 162 15.66 7.72 -21.61
N GLU A 163 16.89 7.47 -21.19
CA GLU A 163 17.19 6.66 -20.01
C GLU A 163 16.69 7.34 -18.72
N LEU A 164 16.89 8.66 -18.63
CA LEU A 164 16.44 9.48 -17.52
C LEU A 164 14.91 9.47 -17.36
N SER A 165 14.15 9.55 -18.45
CA SER A 165 12.68 9.47 -18.39
C SER A 165 12.19 8.09 -17.92
N GLN A 166 12.88 7.01 -18.29
CA GLN A 166 12.46 5.65 -17.94
C GLN A 166 12.83 5.24 -16.51
N LYS A 167 14.07 5.54 -16.08
CA LYS A 167 14.61 5.01 -14.80
C LYS A 167 14.94 6.10 -13.76
N GLY A 168 14.85 7.38 -14.13
CA GLY A 168 15.21 8.50 -13.27
C GLY A 168 16.71 8.56 -12.96
N ILE A 169 17.11 9.55 -12.16
CA ILE A 169 18.53 9.77 -11.80
C ILE A 169 19.11 8.56 -11.05
N SER A 170 18.33 7.93 -10.16
CA SER A 170 18.82 6.74 -9.45
C SER A 170 19.10 5.57 -10.38
N GLY A 171 18.24 5.35 -11.38
CA GLY A 171 18.47 4.31 -12.38
C GLY A 171 19.68 4.62 -13.25
N LEU A 172 19.87 5.89 -13.61
CA LEU A 172 21.06 6.34 -14.33
C LEU A 172 22.34 6.10 -13.52
N ARG A 173 22.34 6.37 -12.21
CA ARG A 173 23.48 6.07 -11.32
C ARG A 173 23.80 4.58 -11.31
N SER A 174 22.81 3.71 -11.12
CA SER A 174 23.01 2.26 -11.15
C SER A 174 23.55 1.77 -12.50
N MET A 175 23.04 2.31 -13.61
CA MET A 175 23.49 1.95 -14.96
C MET A 175 24.95 2.34 -15.19
N ILE A 176 25.35 3.56 -14.80
CA ILE A 176 26.74 4.02 -14.93
C ILE A 176 27.66 3.15 -14.06
N GLU A 177 27.24 2.80 -12.84
CA GLU A 177 28.02 1.94 -11.95
C GLU A 177 28.21 0.53 -12.53
N GLU A 178 27.16 -0.04 -13.14
CA GLU A 178 27.23 -1.33 -13.81
C GLU A 178 28.14 -1.29 -15.04
N GLN A 179 28.04 -0.25 -15.86
CA GLN A 179 28.92 -0.05 -17.02
C GLN A 179 30.38 0.14 -16.61
N ASN A 180 30.65 0.89 -15.53
CA ASN A 180 32.00 1.07 -15.01
C ASN A 180 32.60 -0.22 -14.44
N LYS A 181 31.79 -1.11 -13.86
CA LYS A 181 32.25 -2.46 -13.48
C LYS A 181 32.66 -3.27 -14.70
N VAL A 182 31.92 -3.18 -15.80
CA VAL A 182 32.26 -3.84 -17.07
C VAL A 182 33.53 -3.25 -17.66
N ALA A 183 33.64 -1.92 -17.75
CA ALA A 183 34.84 -1.23 -18.26
C ALA A 183 36.10 -1.62 -17.46
N ALA A 184 35.99 -1.68 -16.13
CA ALA A 184 37.07 -2.16 -15.26
C ALA A 184 37.47 -3.61 -15.57
N SER A 185 36.51 -4.50 -15.86
CA SER A 185 36.80 -5.89 -16.24
C SER A 185 37.41 -6.03 -17.64
N SER A 186 37.15 -5.07 -18.53
CA SER A 186 37.68 -5.00 -19.90
C SER A 186 38.95 -4.15 -20.02
N ASN A 187 39.45 -3.59 -18.90
CA ASN A 187 40.59 -2.68 -18.84
C ASN A 187 40.41 -1.39 -19.69
N GLU A 188 39.16 -0.93 -19.79
CA GLU A 188 38.74 0.32 -20.45
C GLU A 188 38.63 1.46 -19.43
N PRO A 189 38.80 2.73 -19.86
CA PRO A 189 38.65 3.88 -18.97
C PRO A 189 37.20 3.98 -18.42
N PRO A 190 37.02 4.37 -17.15
CA PRO A 190 35.69 4.50 -16.56
C PRO A 190 34.92 5.67 -17.15
N ILE A 191 33.61 5.50 -17.29
CA ILE A 191 32.68 6.53 -17.71
C ILE A 191 32.62 7.61 -16.60
N PRO A 192 32.77 8.91 -16.94
CA PRO A 192 32.76 10.00 -15.98
C PRO A 192 31.34 10.22 -15.42
N SER A 193 31.05 9.57 -14.29
CA SER A 193 29.73 9.56 -13.65
C SER A 193 29.25 10.96 -13.25
N GLU A 194 30.10 11.78 -12.64
CA GLU A 194 29.72 13.11 -12.17
C GLU A 194 29.28 14.04 -13.32
N LEU A 195 29.96 13.97 -14.48
CA LEU A 195 29.62 14.80 -15.63
C LEU A 195 28.26 14.41 -16.21
N LEU A 196 27.99 13.11 -16.37
CA LEU A 196 26.70 12.61 -16.86
C LEU A 196 25.56 12.94 -15.89
N LEU A 197 25.82 12.88 -14.58
CA LEU A 197 24.81 13.24 -13.58
C LEU A 197 24.49 14.73 -13.58
N ARG A 198 25.49 15.61 -13.76
CA ARG A 198 25.23 17.06 -13.91
C ARG A 198 24.38 17.37 -15.13
N VAL A 199 24.66 16.73 -16.27
CA VAL A 199 23.83 16.89 -17.48
C VAL A 199 22.41 16.37 -17.24
N ALA A 200 22.27 15.22 -16.56
CA ALA A 200 20.97 14.68 -16.20
C ALA A 200 20.16 15.62 -15.29
N GLU A 201 20.81 16.25 -14.30
CA GLU A 201 20.19 17.21 -13.39
C GLU A 201 19.72 18.48 -14.13
N GLN A 202 20.43 18.91 -15.18
CA GLN A 202 20.01 20.03 -16.03
C GLN A 202 18.81 19.69 -16.92
N ILE A 203 18.75 18.49 -17.49
CA ILE A 203 17.67 18.07 -18.42
C ILE A 203 16.40 17.65 -17.65
N GLN A 204 16.55 17.09 -16.44
CA GLN A 204 15.44 16.50 -15.69
C GLN A 204 14.22 17.42 -15.49
N PRO A 205 14.36 18.71 -15.14
CA PRO A 205 13.22 19.57 -14.90
C PRO A 205 12.33 19.73 -16.14
N GLN A 206 12.93 19.87 -17.32
CA GLN A 206 12.19 20.02 -18.58
C GLN A 206 11.45 18.73 -18.93
N LEU A 207 12.10 17.57 -18.80
CA LEU A 207 11.45 16.27 -19.01
C LEU A 207 10.30 16.03 -18.03
N ARG A 208 10.46 16.40 -16.75
CA ARG A 208 9.38 16.27 -15.76
C ARG A 208 8.16 17.12 -16.11
N THR A 209 8.36 18.35 -16.54
CA THR A 209 7.27 19.24 -16.98
C THR A 209 6.57 18.65 -18.22
N ALA A 210 7.33 18.14 -19.20
CA ALA A 210 6.78 17.52 -20.39
C ALA A 210 5.99 16.23 -20.11
N ASP A 211 6.55 15.32 -19.30
CA ASP A 211 5.89 14.09 -18.88
C ASP A 211 4.62 14.38 -18.06
N TRP A 212 4.65 15.41 -17.21
CA TRP A 212 3.48 15.86 -16.48
C TRP A 212 2.42 16.44 -17.43
N ARG A 213 2.81 17.21 -18.45
CA ARG A 213 1.87 17.77 -19.43
C ARG A 213 1.15 16.68 -20.21
N ASP A 214 1.87 15.66 -20.66
CA ASP A 214 1.28 14.48 -21.30
C ASP A 214 0.25 13.76 -20.38
N ARG A 215 0.55 13.69 -19.07
CA ARG A 215 -0.37 13.17 -18.05
C ARG A 215 -1.58 14.05 -17.83
N ALA A 216 -1.36 15.37 -17.76
CA ALA A 216 -2.37 16.38 -17.54
C ALA A 216 -3.41 16.36 -18.67
N GLU A 217 -2.95 16.37 -19.92
CA GLU A 217 -3.85 16.31 -21.08
C GLU A 217 -4.63 15.01 -21.16
N ALA A 218 -4.00 13.87 -20.83
CA ALA A 218 -4.70 12.59 -20.74
C ALA A 218 -5.72 12.57 -19.60
N ALA A 219 -5.41 13.22 -18.48
CA ALA A 219 -6.30 13.33 -17.34
C ALA A 219 -7.51 14.23 -17.64
N LEU A 220 -7.30 15.36 -18.32
CA LEU A 220 -8.38 16.25 -18.79
C LEU A 220 -9.32 15.52 -19.75
N LYS A 221 -8.77 14.84 -20.78
CA LYS A 221 -9.57 14.03 -21.71
C LYS A 221 -10.36 12.92 -21.01
N GLY A 222 -9.78 12.35 -19.95
CA GLY A 222 -10.34 11.28 -19.16
C GLY A 222 -11.11 11.72 -17.92
N MET A 223 -11.39 13.02 -17.74
CA MET A 223 -11.70 13.62 -16.44
C MET A 223 -12.81 12.92 -15.66
N GLN A 224 -13.83 12.38 -16.32
CA GLN A 224 -14.97 11.71 -15.68
C GLN A 224 -14.83 10.18 -15.53
N SER A 225 -13.82 9.57 -16.14
CA SER A 225 -13.73 8.09 -16.24
C SER A 225 -12.45 7.48 -15.64
N ILE A 226 -11.40 8.27 -15.49
CA ILE A 226 -10.14 7.81 -14.88
C ILE A 226 -10.30 7.57 -13.39
N ASP A 227 -9.44 6.77 -12.78
CA ASP A 227 -9.45 6.57 -11.32
C ASP A 227 -9.15 7.89 -10.58
N LEU A 228 -9.92 8.20 -9.53
CA LEU A 228 -9.72 9.40 -8.71
C LEU A 228 -8.31 9.47 -8.10
N ARG A 229 -7.72 8.32 -7.79
CA ARG A 229 -6.34 8.26 -7.28
C ARG A 229 -5.34 8.75 -8.31
N ASP A 230 -5.51 8.34 -9.57
CA ASP A 230 -4.63 8.77 -10.65
C ASP A 230 -4.83 10.27 -10.93
N LEU A 231 -6.07 10.77 -10.94
CA LEU A 231 -6.35 12.21 -11.09
C LEU A 231 -5.72 13.04 -9.97
N ARG A 232 -5.86 12.62 -8.70
CA ARG A 232 -5.19 13.27 -7.55
C ARG A 232 -3.68 13.27 -7.71
N SER A 233 -3.08 12.17 -8.16
CA SER A 233 -1.64 12.10 -8.39
C SER A 233 -1.16 13.10 -9.44
N VAL A 234 -1.94 13.33 -10.50
CA VAL A 234 -1.61 14.33 -11.53
C VAL A 234 -1.72 15.76 -10.99
N VAL A 235 -2.78 16.04 -10.22
CA VAL A 235 -2.97 17.35 -9.58
C VAL A 235 -1.84 17.65 -8.60
N VAL A 236 -1.48 16.73 -7.71
CA VAL A 236 -0.38 16.92 -6.75
C VAL A 236 0.96 17.12 -7.48
N ALA A 237 1.20 16.38 -8.57
CA ALA A 237 2.42 16.55 -9.35
C ALA A 237 2.51 17.92 -10.05
N SER A 238 1.39 18.64 -10.21
CA SER A 238 1.37 19.95 -10.86
C SER A 238 2.15 21.01 -10.09
N ASP A 239 2.19 20.94 -8.75
CA ASP A 239 2.85 21.94 -7.90
C ASP A 239 4.35 22.08 -8.20
N VAL A 240 5.00 21.01 -8.66
CA VAL A 240 6.42 21.00 -9.02
C VAL A 240 6.64 21.10 -10.53
N ALA A 241 5.69 20.62 -11.33
CA ALA A 241 5.85 20.48 -12.78
C ALA A 241 5.34 21.69 -13.58
N ALA A 242 4.34 22.42 -13.09
CA ALA A 242 3.70 23.53 -13.80
C ALA A 242 4.49 24.85 -13.65
N LYS A 243 5.45 25.08 -14.55
CA LYS A 243 6.38 26.22 -14.49
C LYS A 243 6.02 27.38 -15.43
N ASP A 244 5.29 27.08 -16.50
CA ASP A 244 4.91 28.04 -17.55
C ASP A 244 3.42 28.38 -17.46
N SER A 245 2.99 29.50 -18.07
CA SER A 245 1.58 29.94 -18.07
C SER A 245 0.63 28.83 -18.52
N GLU A 246 0.89 28.19 -19.66
CA GLU A 246 0.06 27.11 -20.19
C GLU A 246 -0.05 25.92 -19.23
N THR A 247 1.06 25.55 -18.58
CA THR A 247 1.06 24.44 -17.62
C THR A 247 0.33 24.80 -16.33
N ARG A 248 0.36 26.08 -15.91
CA ARG A 248 -0.42 26.57 -14.77
C ARG A 248 -1.91 26.59 -15.08
N ASP A 249 -2.30 27.00 -16.28
CA ASP A 249 -3.69 26.99 -16.73
C ASP A 249 -4.26 25.56 -16.73
N LEU A 250 -3.49 24.59 -17.27
CA LEU A 250 -3.85 23.17 -17.23
C LEU A 250 -3.98 22.64 -15.79
N ALA A 251 -3.09 23.06 -14.89
CA ALA A 251 -3.15 22.67 -13.48
C ALA A 251 -4.41 23.19 -12.79
N GLU A 252 -4.78 24.45 -13.04
CA GLU A 252 -5.99 25.05 -12.48
C GLU A 252 -7.27 24.40 -13.03
N GLU A 253 -7.30 24.07 -14.32
CA GLU A 253 -8.42 23.31 -14.91
C GLU A 253 -8.55 21.92 -14.26
N LEU A 254 -7.44 21.22 -14.05
CA LEU A 254 -7.43 19.93 -13.37
C LEU A 254 -7.87 20.01 -11.90
N LYS A 255 -7.46 21.05 -11.16
CA LYS A 255 -7.88 21.27 -9.77
C LYS A 255 -9.39 21.51 -9.67
N LYS A 256 -9.93 22.36 -10.56
CA LYS A 256 -11.38 22.60 -10.65
C LYS A 256 -12.13 21.31 -11.00
N GLY A 257 -11.67 20.61 -12.03
CA GLY A 257 -12.25 19.34 -12.46
C GLY A 257 -12.22 18.25 -11.38
N LEU A 258 -11.11 18.12 -10.65
CA LEU A 258 -11.00 17.19 -9.52
C LEU A 258 -12.01 17.53 -8.42
N THR A 259 -12.16 18.82 -8.09
CA THR A 259 -13.09 19.27 -7.04
C THR A 259 -14.53 18.94 -7.42
N SER A 260 -14.96 19.34 -8.62
CA SER A 260 -16.31 19.04 -9.12
C SER A 260 -16.57 17.54 -9.22
N ARG A 261 -15.57 16.76 -9.61
CA ARG A 261 -15.73 15.30 -9.69
C ARG A 261 -15.81 14.64 -8.32
N ILE A 262 -15.01 15.06 -7.34
CA ILE A 262 -15.11 14.57 -5.97
C ILE A 262 -16.51 14.85 -5.41
N GLU A 263 -17.03 16.06 -5.64
CA GLU A 263 -18.37 16.44 -5.21
C GLU A 263 -19.45 15.60 -5.88
N ALA A 264 -19.39 15.40 -7.21
CA ALA A 264 -20.32 14.55 -7.93
C ALA A 264 -20.28 13.08 -7.45
N GLU A 265 -19.08 12.52 -7.23
CA GLU A 265 -18.93 11.17 -6.70
C GLU A 265 -19.43 11.07 -5.25
N HIS A 266 -19.25 12.11 -4.44
CA HIS A 266 -19.78 12.18 -3.07
C HIS A 266 -21.31 12.20 -3.07
N THR A 267 -21.94 13.05 -3.89
CA THR A 267 -23.40 13.11 -4.04
C THR A 267 -23.96 11.77 -4.51
N LYS A 268 -23.31 11.13 -5.50
CA LYS A 268 -23.69 9.79 -5.97
C LYS A 268 -23.55 8.72 -4.88
N TRP A 269 -22.49 8.80 -4.09
CA TRP A 269 -22.26 7.88 -2.97
C TRP A 269 -23.35 8.00 -1.90
N LEU A 270 -23.70 9.23 -1.49
CA LEU A 270 -24.79 9.47 -0.55
C LEU A 270 -26.14 8.98 -1.09
N SER A 271 -26.47 9.31 -2.35
CA SER A 271 -27.69 8.82 -3.01
C SER A 271 -27.74 7.29 -3.02
N GLY A 272 -26.64 6.64 -3.36
CA GLY A 272 -26.56 5.19 -3.40
C GLY A 272 -26.70 4.51 -2.04
N ILE A 273 -26.25 5.16 -0.95
CA ILE A 273 -26.53 4.69 0.42
C ILE A 273 -28.03 4.85 0.73
N GLY A 274 -28.60 6.02 0.44
CA GLY A 274 -30.02 6.29 0.67
C GLY A 274 -30.96 5.36 -0.11
N GLU A 275 -30.65 5.06 -1.37
CA GLU A 275 -31.37 4.07 -2.17
C GLU A 275 -31.27 2.66 -1.58
N ALA A 276 -30.08 2.25 -1.16
CA ALA A 276 -29.89 0.95 -0.52
C ALA A 276 -30.68 0.84 0.80
N LEU A 277 -30.80 1.92 1.56
CA LEU A 277 -31.63 1.98 2.77
C LEU A 277 -33.13 1.90 2.44
N LYS A 278 -33.61 2.64 1.42
CA LYS A 278 -35.01 2.60 0.98
C LYS A 278 -35.46 1.22 0.49
N GLU A 279 -34.55 0.45 -0.09
CA GLU A 279 -34.79 -0.92 -0.56
C GLU A 279 -34.49 -1.99 0.50
N ASP A 280 -34.30 -1.60 1.77
CA ASP A 280 -33.97 -2.49 2.89
C ASP A 280 -32.72 -3.38 2.66
N ARG A 281 -31.76 -2.88 1.87
CA ARG A 281 -30.48 -3.55 1.59
C ARG A 281 -29.41 -3.11 2.58
N ILE A 282 -29.61 -3.37 3.87
CA ILE A 282 -28.75 -2.85 4.95
C ILE A 282 -27.27 -3.23 4.81
N VAL A 283 -26.96 -4.49 4.46
CA VAL A 283 -25.57 -4.96 4.30
C VAL A 283 -24.86 -4.18 3.19
N ARG A 284 -25.59 -3.87 2.11
CA ARG A 284 -25.06 -3.06 1.00
C ARG A 284 -24.80 -1.62 1.47
N ALA A 285 -25.77 -1.03 2.17
CA ALA A 285 -25.65 0.33 2.71
C ALA A 285 -24.45 0.46 3.68
N LEU A 286 -24.30 -0.47 4.63
CA LEU A 286 -23.16 -0.54 5.56
C LEU A 286 -21.82 -0.69 4.82
N ARG A 287 -21.75 -1.58 3.83
CA ARG A 287 -20.52 -1.73 3.02
C ARG A 287 -20.19 -0.44 2.26
N MET A 288 -21.18 0.20 1.64
CA MET A 288 -20.97 1.46 0.91
C MET A 288 -20.52 2.58 1.85
N SER A 289 -21.08 2.67 3.06
CA SER A 289 -20.70 3.68 4.08
C SER A 289 -19.22 3.62 4.49
N SER A 290 -18.55 2.49 4.25
CA SER A 290 -17.13 2.28 4.61
C SER A 290 -16.14 2.85 3.59
N TYR A 291 -16.60 3.26 2.39
CA TYR A 291 -15.75 3.71 1.30
C TYR A 291 -16.16 5.09 0.78
N PRO A 292 -15.91 6.17 1.55
CA PRO A 292 -16.21 7.51 1.08
C PRO A 292 -15.25 7.92 -0.07
N PRO A 293 -15.74 8.62 -1.11
CA PRO A 293 -14.89 9.14 -2.18
C PRO A 293 -13.77 10.07 -1.67
N LYS A 294 -14.06 10.82 -0.60
CA LYS A 294 -13.13 11.69 0.12
C LYS A 294 -12.87 11.12 1.50
N ALA A 295 -11.60 10.85 1.81
CA ALA A 295 -11.22 10.34 3.14
C ALA A 295 -11.63 11.34 4.22
N GLY A 296 -12.25 10.84 5.29
CA GLY A 296 -12.76 11.68 6.38
C GLY A 296 -14.02 12.48 6.05
N ALA A 297 -14.66 12.28 4.90
CA ALA A 297 -15.96 12.90 4.65
C ALA A 297 -17.00 12.36 5.64
N PRO A 298 -17.63 13.24 6.46
CA PRO A 298 -18.65 12.82 7.40
C PRO A 298 -19.91 12.41 6.65
N LEU A 299 -20.60 11.38 7.15
CA LEU A 299 -21.96 11.08 6.71
C LEU A 299 -22.94 12.06 7.37
N PRO A 300 -24.00 12.47 6.65
CA PRO A 300 -25.13 13.18 7.26
C PRO A 300 -25.72 12.39 8.42
N GLU A 301 -26.14 13.09 9.48
CA GLU A 301 -26.67 12.45 10.69
C GLU A 301 -27.93 11.62 10.39
N GLU A 302 -28.79 12.07 9.49
CA GLU A 302 -29.97 11.30 9.04
C GLU A 302 -29.59 9.90 8.50
N ILE A 303 -28.55 9.83 7.66
CA ILE A 303 -28.07 8.56 7.11
C ILE A 303 -27.43 7.70 8.20
N LEU A 304 -26.70 8.30 9.13
CA LEU A 304 -26.12 7.58 10.26
C LEU A 304 -27.21 6.97 11.15
N THR A 305 -28.28 7.71 11.43
CA THR A 305 -29.44 7.23 12.18
C THR A 305 -30.12 6.08 11.46
N SER A 306 -30.46 6.24 10.17
CA SER A 306 -31.10 5.17 9.40
C SER A 306 -30.22 3.92 9.24
N LEU A 307 -28.90 4.06 9.09
CA LEU A 307 -27.97 2.93 9.10
C LEU A 307 -27.95 2.22 10.45
N THR A 308 -28.02 2.96 11.55
CA THR A 308 -28.03 2.42 12.91
C THR A 308 -29.33 1.66 13.17
N GLU A 309 -30.47 2.28 12.91
CA GLU A 309 -31.80 1.68 13.06
C GLU A 309 -31.96 0.43 12.19
N GLY A 310 -31.59 0.51 10.91
CA GLY A 310 -31.65 -0.63 9.99
C GLY A 310 -30.72 -1.77 10.41
N ALA A 311 -29.54 -1.47 10.97
CA ALA A 311 -28.64 -2.49 11.51
C ALA A 311 -29.21 -3.14 12.78
N ASN A 312 -29.78 -2.36 13.70
CA ASN A 312 -30.43 -2.87 14.91
C ASN A 312 -31.57 -3.83 14.57
N ALA A 313 -32.45 -3.45 13.63
CA ALA A 313 -33.60 -4.25 13.18
C ALA A 313 -33.20 -5.55 12.45
N ASN A 314 -31.99 -5.63 11.90
CA ASN A 314 -31.44 -6.85 11.29
C ASN A 314 -30.65 -7.71 12.29
N LEU A 315 -30.48 -7.25 13.53
CA LEU A 315 -29.79 -7.96 14.60
C LEU A 315 -30.81 -8.33 15.69
N THR A 316 -31.68 -9.27 15.33
CA THR A 316 -32.74 -9.79 16.19
C THR A 316 -32.58 -11.29 16.42
N LYS A 317 -33.27 -11.83 17.44
CA LYS A 317 -33.35 -13.27 17.74
C LYS A 317 -33.97 -14.10 16.61
N GLU A 318 -34.83 -13.48 15.79
CA GLU A 318 -35.55 -14.13 14.67
C GLU A 318 -34.70 -14.17 13.39
N THR A 319 -33.63 -13.37 13.34
CA THR A 319 -32.74 -13.32 12.18
C THR A 319 -31.80 -14.51 12.16
N TYR A 320 -31.69 -15.17 11.02
CA TYR A 320 -30.74 -16.27 10.81
C TYR A 320 -29.30 -15.88 11.18
N GLN A 321 -28.55 -16.78 11.81
CA GLN A 321 -27.21 -16.49 12.31
C GLN A 321 -26.19 -16.18 11.19
N ASP A 322 -26.35 -16.77 10.01
CA ASP A 322 -25.56 -16.43 8.81
C ASP A 322 -25.74 -14.97 8.36
N ARG A 323 -26.97 -14.46 8.47
CA ARG A 323 -27.30 -13.06 8.18
C ARG A 323 -26.68 -12.15 9.23
N TRP A 324 -26.76 -12.54 10.51
CA TRP A 324 -26.06 -11.88 11.62
C TRP A 324 -24.56 -11.68 11.32
N ILE A 325 -23.85 -12.76 10.97
CA ILE A 325 -22.41 -12.69 10.65
C ILE A 325 -22.17 -11.72 9.47
N THR A 326 -23.01 -11.79 8.45
CA THR A 326 -22.89 -10.92 7.26
C THR A 326 -23.09 -9.44 7.59
N VAL A 327 -24.03 -9.13 8.49
CA VAL A 327 -24.29 -7.77 8.99
C VAL A 327 -23.10 -7.30 9.85
N LEU A 328 -22.62 -8.13 10.78
CA LEU A 328 -21.45 -7.81 11.62
C LEU A 328 -20.18 -7.57 10.79
N ASP A 329 -19.94 -8.37 9.75
CA ASP A 329 -18.82 -8.17 8.82
C ASP A 329 -18.88 -6.78 8.17
N ALA A 330 -20.06 -6.39 7.67
CA ALA A 330 -20.28 -5.09 7.05
C ALA A 330 -20.19 -3.94 8.06
N LEU A 331 -20.78 -4.13 9.25
CA LEU A 331 -20.78 -3.17 10.34
C LEU A 331 -19.36 -2.89 10.84
N SER A 332 -18.50 -3.90 10.89
CA SER A 332 -17.12 -3.78 11.41
C SER A 332 -16.26 -2.73 10.70
N LEU A 333 -16.61 -2.35 9.47
CA LEU A 333 -15.92 -1.33 8.68
C LEU A 333 -16.70 -0.02 8.59
N SER A 334 -17.95 -0.02 9.04
CA SER A 334 -18.86 1.11 8.96
C SER A 334 -18.55 2.15 10.05
N PRO A 335 -18.81 3.44 9.80
CA PRO A 335 -18.73 4.49 10.82
C PRO A 335 -19.78 4.33 11.95
N VAL A 336 -20.91 3.64 11.73
CA VAL A 336 -21.95 3.47 12.76
C VAL A 336 -21.71 2.31 13.74
N ARG A 337 -20.58 1.61 13.63
CA ARG A 337 -20.30 0.38 14.40
C ARG A 337 -20.35 0.55 15.92
N GLU A 338 -20.07 1.76 16.42
CA GLU A 338 -20.13 2.09 17.85
C GLU A 338 -21.54 2.51 18.30
N ARG A 339 -22.44 2.83 17.36
CA ARG A 339 -23.81 3.28 17.62
C ARG A 339 -24.84 2.13 17.62
N VAL A 340 -24.50 1.01 16.98
CA VAL A 340 -25.41 -0.13 16.82
C VAL A 340 -25.54 -0.93 18.10
N VAL A 341 -26.78 -1.17 18.50
CA VAL A 341 -27.17 -2.01 19.64
C VAL A 341 -28.17 -3.04 19.10
N PRO A 342 -27.81 -4.35 19.06
CA PRO A 342 -28.73 -5.40 18.64
C PRO A 342 -30.05 -5.32 19.40
N GLU A 343 -31.17 -5.41 18.71
CA GLU A 343 -32.50 -5.34 19.33
C GLU A 343 -32.76 -6.56 20.23
N SER A 344 -32.29 -7.73 19.82
CA SER A 344 -32.33 -8.94 20.65
C SER A 344 -31.21 -9.91 20.30
N LEU A 345 -30.73 -10.64 21.30
CA LEU A 345 -29.69 -11.65 21.13
C LEU A 345 -30.31 -12.99 20.70
N PRO A 346 -29.63 -13.79 19.85
CA PRO A 346 -30.05 -15.15 19.53
C PRO A 346 -30.06 -16.03 20.78
N GLU A 347 -31.12 -16.82 20.99
CA GLU A 347 -31.27 -17.66 22.20
C GLU A 347 -30.17 -18.72 22.32
N ASN A 348 -29.75 -19.30 21.20
CA ASN A 348 -28.69 -20.31 21.13
C ASN A 348 -27.66 -19.95 20.05
N PRO A 349 -26.62 -19.16 20.36
CA PRO A 349 -25.61 -18.78 19.39
C PRO A 349 -24.78 -20.00 18.97
N GLU A 350 -24.71 -20.25 17.67
CA GLU A 350 -23.86 -21.28 17.07
C GLU A 350 -22.39 -20.90 17.18
N LYS A 351 -21.53 -21.90 17.12
CA LYS A 351 -20.07 -21.71 17.19
C LYS A 351 -19.55 -20.77 16.10
N GLU A 352 -20.11 -20.84 14.89
CA GLU A 352 -19.67 -19.97 13.78
C GLU A 352 -19.93 -18.49 14.05
N LEU A 353 -21.04 -18.16 14.72
CA LEU A 353 -21.36 -16.79 15.11
C LEU A 353 -20.39 -16.30 16.19
N LEU A 354 -20.13 -17.11 17.20
CA LEU A 354 -19.17 -16.78 18.28
C LEU A 354 -17.74 -16.61 17.74
N ASP A 355 -17.31 -17.47 16.81
CA ASP A 355 -16.01 -17.37 16.15
C ASP A 355 -15.90 -16.05 15.36
N ALA A 356 -16.95 -15.67 14.62
CA ALA A 356 -16.99 -14.42 13.86
C ALA A 356 -16.96 -13.18 14.78
N ILE A 357 -17.74 -13.18 15.86
CA ILE A 357 -17.73 -12.09 16.86
C ILE A 357 -16.36 -11.97 17.52
N THR A 358 -15.71 -13.10 17.81
CA THR A 358 -14.35 -13.12 18.38
C THR A 358 -13.34 -12.50 17.42
N GLU A 359 -13.38 -12.84 16.12
CA GLU A 359 -12.51 -12.25 15.09
C GLU A 359 -12.72 -10.73 14.95
N LEU A 360 -13.98 -10.28 15.06
CA LEU A 360 -14.37 -8.88 14.93
C LEU A 360 -14.33 -8.10 16.26
N SER A 361 -14.00 -8.73 17.38
CA SER A 361 -14.14 -8.17 18.73
C SER A 361 -13.38 -6.85 18.94
N MET A 362 -12.25 -6.64 18.26
CA MET A 362 -11.51 -5.38 18.30
C MET A 362 -12.17 -4.24 17.52
N LYS A 363 -13.03 -4.56 16.55
CA LYS A 363 -13.73 -3.58 15.71
C LYS A 363 -15.12 -3.24 16.22
N ILE A 364 -15.78 -4.20 16.88
CA ILE A 364 -17.13 -4.06 17.45
C ILE A 364 -17.13 -4.49 18.94
N PRO A 365 -16.39 -3.77 19.80
CA PRO A 365 -16.17 -4.18 21.19
C PRO A 365 -17.48 -4.22 22.00
N SER A 366 -18.39 -3.27 21.78
CA SER A 366 -19.68 -3.20 22.48
C SER A 366 -20.55 -4.43 22.21
N ILE A 367 -20.58 -4.91 20.96
CA ILE A 367 -21.34 -6.12 20.60
C ILE A 367 -20.65 -7.36 21.17
N ALA A 368 -19.32 -7.46 21.07
CA ALA A 368 -18.59 -8.59 21.64
C ALA A 368 -18.82 -8.74 23.16
N ALA A 369 -18.92 -7.62 23.89
CA ALA A 369 -19.22 -7.62 25.31
C ALA A 369 -20.61 -8.22 25.64
N LEU A 370 -21.61 -8.04 24.79
CA LEU A 370 -22.95 -8.64 24.97
C LEU A 370 -22.92 -10.18 24.91
N PHE A 371 -21.94 -10.75 24.21
CA PHE A 371 -21.71 -12.20 24.13
C PHE A 371 -20.69 -12.70 25.16
N GLY A 372 -20.24 -11.85 26.09
CA GLY A 372 -19.20 -12.19 27.07
C GLY A 372 -17.82 -12.39 26.47
N ILE A 373 -17.59 -11.95 25.22
CA ILE A 373 -16.32 -12.11 24.50
C ILE A 373 -15.44 -10.88 24.76
N LYS A 374 -14.23 -11.12 25.27
CA LYS A 374 -13.24 -10.04 25.47
C LYS A 374 -12.55 -9.69 24.14
N PRO A 375 -12.31 -8.39 23.85
CA PRO A 375 -11.57 -7.97 22.66
C PRO A 375 -10.21 -8.66 22.57
N THR A 376 -10.06 -9.50 21.55
CA THR A 376 -8.85 -10.31 21.35
C THR A 376 -8.18 -9.89 20.06
N GLN A 377 -6.84 -9.75 20.07
CA GLN A 377 -6.12 -9.40 18.86
C GLN A 377 -6.32 -10.49 17.80
N PRO A 378 -6.61 -10.13 16.54
CA PRO A 378 -6.80 -11.11 15.49
C PRO A 378 -5.53 -11.95 15.32
N PRO A 379 -5.65 -13.27 15.10
CA PRO A 379 -4.50 -14.14 14.94
C PRO A 379 -3.64 -13.63 13.79
N LYS A 380 -2.37 -13.33 14.05
CA LYS A 380 -1.41 -12.93 13.02
C LYS A 380 -1.36 -14.06 11.99
N LYS A 381 -1.92 -13.86 10.79
CA LYS A 381 -1.71 -14.76 9.65
C LYS A 381 -0.20 -14.84 9.43
N SER A 382 0.43 -15.93 9.89
CA SER A 382 1.80 -16.24 9.54
C SER A 382 1.82 -16.36 8.02
N ARG A 383 2.42 -15.37 7.34
CA ARG A 383 2.79 -15.52 5.95
C ARG A 383 3.80 -16.66 5.93
N SER A 384 3.34 -17.88 5.66
CA SER A 384 4.21 -18.98 5.27
C SER A 384 4.94 -18.48 4.03
N ARG A 385 6.20 -18.06 4.22
CA ARG A 385 7.13 -17.87 3.13
C ARG A 385 7.35 -19.27 2.56
N GLU A 386 6.54 -19.61 1.58
CA GLU A 386 6.79 -20.73 0.67
C GLU A 386 8.14 -20.39 0.00
N LYS A 387 9.22 -20.93 0.57
CA LYS A 387 10.54 -20.87 -0.04
C LYS A 387 10.46 -21.73 -1.29
N THR A 388 10.19 -21.11 -2.43
CA THR A 388 10.54 -21.66 -3.72
C THR A 388 12.06 -21.70 -3.78
N SER A 389 12.64 -22.86 -3.46
CA SER A 389 14.01 -23.21 -3.79
C SER A 389 14.11 -23.35 -5.31
N ALA A 390 14.86 -22.45 -5.94
CA ALA A 390 15.38 -22.60 -7.30
C ALA A 390 16.80 -23.15 -7.24
#